data_AF-A0A078M7Z4-F1
#
_entry.id   AF-A0A078M7Z4-F1
#
_cell.length_a   1.000
_cell.length_b   1.000
_cell.length_c   1.000
_cell.angle_alpha   90.00
_cell.angle_beta   90.00
_cell.angle_gamma   90.00
#
_symmetry.space_group_name_H-M   'P 1'
#
loop_
_entity.id
_entity.type
_entity.pdbx_description
1 polymer ?
#
loop_
_entity_poly.entity_id
_entity_poly.type
_entity_poly.pdbx_seq_one_letter_code
_entity_poly.pdbx_strand_id
1 'polypeptide(L)'
;MFKNYTMNQLILPLDIEMKLQANDIAFHVHNLVESIPYEAFAPFLRNEGCPAYHPRMMLKIILCAYTQSVFSGRKIEALLKDSLRMMWLAQGYEPSYRTINRFRVHKDMKELLRQCFVQFRCQLVETKQIDNEAIFIDGTKIEANANKFTFVWKKAIVRYQTNLIEKSQAVYEELLTQSIIPAIQRENEEELTLPELVQVIEAVDEVVKDLDQQIEASTDASERKHLRRQRKHPKAMRKTLIDLALRKQKYAKDMTIFGTRNSYAKTDQDATFMRMKDDYMRNGQLKAGYNVQIATEGQYALAYQIFPNPTDTLTLRPFLDEIEANYFTLPQHIVADAGYGSEQNYDDILTNRKREALITYNLYLREQKKKYQQNPFNTANWPYDETTDSYTCPNQQTLAFHHPSVRTDRNGFTRTFKVYQCENCTGCPFRASCTKAKEGNHRTLVVNEKWENQKKYVKAKLSAEKTGAIYRKRKIDVEPVFGHLKANLRFTRFSVRGKAKVANEMGLALMAVNLRKFTANQ
;
A
#
# COMPACT_ATOMS: atom_id res chain seq x y z
N MET A 1 21.22 -53.82 21.70
CA MET A 1 22.64 -53.53 21.40
C MET A 1 22.70 -52.16 20.76
N PHE A 2 23.45 -51.22 21.33
CA PHE A 2 23.62 -49.88 20.76
C PHE A 2 24.77 -49.88 19.75
N LYS A 3 24.73 -48.98 18.78
CA LYS A 3 25.90 -48.68 17.96
C LYS A 3 26.96 -48.07 18.87
N ASN A 4 28.21 -48.49 18.72
CA ASN A 4 29.32 -47.91 19.47
C ASN A 4 29.40 -46.41 19.18
N TYR A 5 29.47 -45.58 20.23
CA TYR A 5 29.41 -44.11 20.13
C TYR A 5 30.64 -43.51 20.82
N THR A 6 31.60 -43.05 20.01
CA THR A 6 32.86 -42.47 20.48
C THR A 6 33.09 -41.12 19.80
N MET A 7 32.83 -40.02 20.52
CA MET A 7 32.99 -38.65 20.01
C MET A 7 34.46 -38.25 19.78
N ASN A 8 35.40 -38.91 20.45
CA ASN A 8 36.83 -38.58 20.41
C ASN A 8 37.57 -39.31 19.27
N GLN A 9 36.86 -39.93 18.33
CA GLN A 9 37.46 -40.59 17.18
C GLN A 9 37.83 -39.55 16.12
N LEU A 10 39.09 -39.57 15.67
CA LEU A 10 39.57 -38.74 14.57
C LEU A 10 38.88 -39.16 13.26
N ILE A 11 38.28 -38.20 12.57
CA ILE A 11 37.63 -38.39 11.26
C ILE A 11 38.14 -37.29 10.33
N LEU A 12 38.44 -37.63 9.07
CA LEU A 12 38.81 -36.65 8.05
C LEU A 12 37.64 -35.70 7.76
N PRO A 13 37.88 -34.41 7.50
CA PRO A 13 36.83 -33.48 7.10
C PRO A 13 36.29 -33.91 5.73
N LEU A 14 35.13 -34.56 5.74
CA LEU A 14 34.36 -34.90 4.56
C LEU A 14 33.89 -33.62 3.86
N ASP A 15 33.87 -33.68 2.52
CA ASP A 15 33.20 -32.66 1.72
C ASP A 15 31.75 -32.49 2.22
N ILE A 16 31.39 -31.23 2.52
CA ILE A 16 30.08 -30.87 3.07
C ILE A 16 28.98 -31.21 2.06
N GLU A 17 29.28 -31.12 0.76
CA GLU A 17 28.34 -31.47 -0.31
C GLU A 17 27.83 -32.90 -0.18
N MET A 18 28.72 -33.84 0.16
CA MET A 18 28.37 -35.26 0.35
C MET A 18 27.42 -35.51 1.52
N LYS A 19 27.26 -34.54 2.44
CA LYS A 19 26.31 -34.64 3.56
C LYS A 19 24.92 -34.10 3.21
N LEU A 20 24.78 -33.39 2.10
CA LEU A 20 23.49 -32.86 1.65
C LEU A 20 22.77 -33.91 0.79
N GLN A 21 21.45 -33.97 0.91
CA GLN A 21 20.64 -34.82 0.04
C GLN A 21 20.62 -34.24 -1.37
N ALA A 22 20.58 -35.08 -2.41
CA ALA A 22 20.60 -34.62 -3.80
C ALA A 22 19.48 -33.61 -4.14
N ASN A 23 18.33 -33.70 -3.46
CA ASN A 23 17.20 -32.78 -3.62
C ASN A 23 17.13 -31.70 -2.52
N ASP A 24 18.27 -31.38 -1.88
CA ASP A 24 18.32 -30.35 -0.85
C ASP A 24 18.08 -28.95 -1.45
N ILE A 25 17.34 -28.11 -0.72
CA ILE A 25 17.03 -26.74 -1.12
C ILE A 25 18.27 -25.88 -1.39
N ALA A 26 19.42 -26.21 -0.79
CA ALA A 26 20.67 -25.51 -1.06
C ALA A 26 21.08 -25.61 -2.53
N PHE A 27 20.89 -26.76 -3.17
CA PHE A 27 21.20 -26.95 -4.60
C PHE A 27 20.24 -26.14 -5.49
N HIS A 28 18.95 -26.10 -5.19
CA HIS A 28 17.99 -25.28 -5.93
C HIS A 28 18.26 -23.78 -5.78
N VAL A 29 18.63 -23.33 -4.58
CA VAL A 29 19.09 -21.95 -4.34
C VAL A 29 20.35 -21.66 -5.15
N HIS A 30 21.31 -22.58 -5.15
CA HIS A 30 22.55 -22.43 -5.92
C HIS A 30 22.24 -22.29 -7.41
N ASN A 31 21.49 -23.22 -7.99
CA ASN A 31 21.18 -23.28 -9.41
C ASN A 31 20.43 -22.02 -9.88
N LEU A 32 19.44 -21.55 -9.12
CA LEU A 32 18.73 -20.31 -9.43
C LEU A 32 19.67 -19.09 -9.44
N VAL A 33 20.57 -18.99 -8.45
CA VAL A 33 21.46 -17.82 -8.38
C VAL A 33 22.52 -17.86 -9.48
N GLU A 34 23.00 -19.05 -9.86
CA GLU A 34 23.96 -19.21 -10.95
C GLU A 34 23.35 -18.94 -12.34
N SER A 35 22.05 -19.16 -12.52
CA SER A 35 21.36 -18.86 -13.80
C SER A 35 21.19 -17.36 -14.06
N ILE A 36 21.36 -16.52 -13.04
CA ILE A 36 21.23 -15.06 -13.19
C ILE A 36 22.47 -14.50 -13.91
N PRO A 37 22.29 -13.70 -14.98
CA PRO A 37 23.40 -13.08 -15.72
C PRO A 37 24.37 -12.30 -14.81
N TYR A 38 25.66 -12.32 -15.14
CA TYR A 38 26.70 -11.69 -14.33
C TYR A 38 26.49 -10.17 -14.21
N GLU A 39 25.98 -9.54 -15.26
CA GLU A 39 25.70 -8.11 -15.36
C GLU A 39 24.74 -7.62 -14.27
N ALA A 40 23.79 -8.48 -13.85
CA ALA A 40 22.85 -8.16 -12.77
C ALA A 40 23.56 -7.98 -11.40
N PHE A 41 24.77 -8.54 -11.24
CA PHE A 41 25.57 -8.44 -10.03
C PHE A 41 26.64 -7.34 -10.10
N ALA A 42 26.91 -6.78 -11.29
CA ALA A 42 27.94 -5.76 -11.48
C ALA A 42 27.79 -4.54 -10.54
N PRO A 43 26.57 -4.01 -10.24
CA PRO A 43 26.41 -2.87 -9.34
C PRO A 43 26.86 -3.12 -7.89
N PHE A 44 27.07 -4.38 -7.49
CA PHE A 44 27.49 -4.76 -6.14
C PHE A 44 29.00 -4.92 -6.02
N LEU A 45 29.72 -4.95 -7.14
CA LEU A 45 31.16 -5.06 -7.17
C LEU A 45 31.80 -3.73 -6.78
N ARG A 46 32.91 -3.83 -6.04
CA ARG A 46 33.71 -2.67 -5.64
C ARG A 46 35.09 -2.81 -6.24
N ASN A 47 35.54 -1.75 -6.91
CA ASN A 47 36.89 -1.69 -7.49
C ASN A 47 37.91 -1.15 -6.49
N GLU A 48 37.47 -0.59 -5.35
CA GLU A 48 38.32 0.08 -4.37
C GLU A 48 37.97 -0.35 -2.93
N GLY A 49 38.99 -0.35 -2.06
CA GLY A 49 38.88 -0.70 -0.65
C GLY A 49 38.97 -2.20 -0.36
N CYS A 50 38.52 -2.60 0.84
CA CYS A 50 38.50 -4.01 1.23
C CYS A 50 37.59 -4.82 0.29
N PRO A 51 38.06 -5.97 -0.26
CA PRO A 51 37.26 -6.81 -1.14
C PRO A 51 35.90 -7.15 -0.54
N ALA A 52 34.85 -6.89 -1.31
CA ALA A 52 33.51 -7.28 -0.92
C ALA A 52 33.31 -8.80 -1.09
N TYR A 53 32.45 -9.38 -0.25
CA TYR A 53 31.97 -10.75 -0.48
C TYR A 53 31.25 -10.85 -1.82
N HIS A 54 31.40 -12.00 -2.49
CA HIS A 54 30.78 -12.21 -3.80
C HIS A 54 29.25 -12.08 -3.72
N PRO A 55 28.62 -11.25 -4.57
CA PRO A 55 27.19 -10.95 -4.44
C PRO A 55 26.28 -12.16 -4.70
N ARG A 56 26.71 -13.13 -5.54
CA ARG A 56 26.02 -14.44 -5.68
C ARG A 56 25.99 -15.19 -4.36
N MET A 57 27.11 -15.27 -3.65
CA MET A 57 27.18 -15.93 -2.35
C MET A 57 26.25 -15.22 -1.35
N MET A 58 26.29 -13.89 -1.30
CA MET A 58 25.42 -13.09 -0.43
C MET A 58 23.93 -13.33 -0.71
N LEU A 59 23.53 -13.46 -1.98
CA LEU A 59 22.15 -13.77 -2.35
C LEU A 59 21.77 -15.20 -1.95
N LYS A 60 22.64 -16.18 -2.21
CA LYS A 60 22.43 -17.60 -1.85
C LYS A 60 22.18 -17.78 -0.35
N ILE A 61 23.02 -17.21 0.50
CA ILE A 61 22.87 -17.36 1.97
C ILE A 61 21.58 -16.71 2.47
N ILE A 62 21.16 -15.58 1.89
CA ILE A 62 19.92 -14.90 2.29
C ILE A 62 18.70 -15.72 1.87
N LEU A 63 18.65 -16.19 0.62
CA LEU A 63 17.55 -17.02 0.14
C LEU A 63 17.46 -18.33 0.94
N CYS A 64 18.58 -19.01 1.17
CA CYS A 64 18.62 -20.24 1.97
C CYS A 64 18.21 -20.02 3.43
N ALA A 65 18.56 -18.89 4.04
CA ALA A 65 18.09 -18.57 5.39
C ALA A 65 16.58 -18.27 5.41
N TYR A 66 16.08 -17.55 4.41
CA TYR A 66 14.67 -17.19 4.31
C TYR A 66 13.79 -18.43 4.10
N THR A 67 14.24 -19.44 3.35
CA THR A 67 13.50 -20.71 3.19
C THR A 67 13.38 -21.47 4.52
N GLN A 68 14.29 -21.24 5.46
CA GLN A 68 14.30 -21.78 6.82
C GLN A 68 13.60 -20.86 7.85
N SER A 69 12.83 -19.86 7.39
CA SER A 69 12.13 -18.88 8.24
C SER A 69 13.08 -18.01 9.09
N VAL A 70 14.32 -17.82 8.65
CA VAL A 70 15.34 -17.01 9.34
C VAL A 70 15.57 -15.69 8.60
N PHE A 71 14.92 -14.62 9.08
CA PHE A 71 14.98 -13.28 8.47
C PHE A 71 15.91 -12.29 9.18
N SER A 72 16.34 -12.61 10.41
CA SER A 72 17.21 -11.73 11.21
C SER A 72 18.66 -11.88 10.77
N GLY A 73 19.32 -10.80 10.36
CA GLY A 73 20.72 -10.85 9.93
C GLY A 73 21.67 -11.51 10.95
N ARG A 74 21.43 -11.35 12.26
CA ARG A 74 22.22 -12.03 13.31
C ARG A 74 21.99 -13.53 13.37
N LYS A 75 20.75 -13.97 13.09
CA LYS A 75 20.46 -15.40 12.99
C LYS A 75 21.03 -15.99 11.71
N ILE A 76 21.05 -15.23 10.61
CA ILE A 76 21.74 -15.63 9.36
C ILE A 76 23.24 -15.78 9.61
N GLU A 77 23.85 -14.82 10.31
CA GLU A 77 25.25 -14.87 10.76
C GLU A 77 25.53 -16.12 11.62
N ALA A 78 24.67 -16.44 12.59
CA ALA A 78 24.80 -17.65 13.39
C ALA A 78 24.65 -18.93 12.53
N LEU A 79 23.72 -18.95 11.59
CA LEU A 79 23.52 -20.10 10.71
C LEU A 79 24.75 -20.42 9.84
N LEU A 80 25.59 -19.44 9.52
CA LEU A 80 26.84 -19.68 8.78
C LEU A 80 27.84 -20.54 9.56
N LYS A 81 27.74 -20.55 10.90
CA LYS A 81 28.58 -21.34 11.82
C LYS A 81 28.02 -22.71 12.17
N ASP A 82 26.70 -22.88 12.03
CA ASP A 82 26.01 -24.07 12.53
C ASP A 82 25.42 -24.94 11.41
N SER A 83 25.06 -24.35 10.27
CA SER A 83 24.32 -25.03 9.19
C SER A 83 25.24 -25.48 8.06
N LEU A 84 25.26 -26.79 7.80
CA LEU A 84 26.01 -27.38 6.67
C LEU A 84 25.63 -26.73 5.33
N ARG A 85 24.34 -26.44 5.10
CA ARG A 85 23.86 -25.76 3.89
C ARG A 85 24.51 -24.39 3.71
N MET A 86 24.58 -23.63 4.80
CA MET A 86 25.10 -22.27 4.78
C MET A 86 26.62 -22.27 4.64
N MET A 87 27.32 -23.20 5.31
CA MET A 87 28.76 -23.39 5.14
C MET A 87 29.12 -23.74 3.69
N TRP A 88 28.36 -24.63 3.05
CA TRP A 88 28.56 -24.99 1.65
C TRP A 88 28.30 -23.81 0.71
N LEU A 89 27.13 -23.16 0.84
CA LEU A 89 26.78 -21.99 0.00
C LEU A 89 27.75 -20.82 0.17
N ALA A 90 28.27 -20.62 1.38
CA ALA A 90 29.20 -19.56 1.71
C ALA A 90 30.67 -19.95 1.51
N GLN A 91 30.99 -21.20 1.13
CA GLN A 91 32.36 -21.71 1.04
C GLN A 91 33.19 -21.43 2.31
N GLY A 92 32.55 -21.59 3.49
CA GLY A 92 33.18 -21.32 4.79
C GLY A 92 33.34 -19.84 5.16
N TYR A 93 32.97 -18.88 4.30
CA TYR A 93 32.98 -17.47 4.66
C TYR A 93 31.86 -17.13 5.65
N GLU A 94 32.17 -16.24 6.60
CA GLU A 94 31.23 -15.81 7.67
C GLU A 94 30.94 -14.30 7.60
N PRO A 95 30.21 -13.80 6.58
CA PRO A 95 29.86 -12.38 6.53
C PRO A 95 29.03 -11.96 7.75
N SER A 96 29.45 -10.84 8.36
CA SER A 96 28.75 -10.31 9.54
C SER A 96 27.30 -9.92 9.26
N TYR A 97 26.47 -9.86 10.32
CA TYR A 97 25.08 -9.39 10.18
C TYR A 97 24.96 -8.00 9.55
N ARG A 98 25.98 -7.14 9.72
CA ARG A 98 26.00 -5.78 9.13
C ARG A 98 26.15 -5.87 7.62
N THR A 99 27.03 -6.74 7.13
CA THR A 99 27.26 -6.97 5.70
C THR A 99 26.00 -7.53 5.05
N ILE A 100 25.39 -8.56 5.67
CA ILE A 100 24.16 -9.19 5.19
C ILE A 100 23.03 -8.16 5.07
N ASN A 101 22.80 -7.38 6.13
CA ASN A 101 21.74 -6.38 6.12
C ASN A 101 21.98 -5.26 5.11
N ARG A 102 23.22 -4.79 4.93
CA ARG A 102 23.58 -3.78 3.92
C ARG A 102 23.31 -4.27 2.51
N PHE A 103 23.65 -5.52 2.20
CA PHE A 103 23.37 -6.14 0.91
C PHE A 103 21.85 -6.23 0.65
N ARG A 104 21.09 -6.70 1.64
CA ARG A 104 19.62 -6.83 1.56
C ARG A 104 18.89 -5.52 1.25
N VAL A 105 19.34 -4.40 1.83
CA VAL A 105 18.70 -3.09 1.65
C VAL A 105 19.37 -2.22 0.58
N HIS A 106 20.28 -2.79 -0.21
CA HIS A 106 20.95 -2.07 -1.28
C HIS A 106 19.94 -1.55 -2.31
N LYS A 107 20.23 -0.39 -2.92
CA LYS A 107 19.34 0.24 -3.91
C LYS A 107 19.11 -0.66 -5.14
N ASP A 108 20.16 -1.34 -5.60
CA ASP A 108 20.15 -2.16 -6.82
C ASP A 108 19.58 -3.57 -6.58
N MET A 109 19.22 -3.90 -5.33
CA MET A 109 18.56 -5.17 -5.00
C MET A 109 17.19 -5.31 -5.69
N LYS A 110 16.49 -4.20 -5.99
CA LYS A 110 15.23 -4.24 -6.74
C LYS A 110 15.43 -4.90 -8.11
N GLU A 111 16.46 -4.47 -8.83
CA GLU A 111 16.76 -4.98 -10.17
C GLU A 111 17.26 -6.42 -10.11
N LEU A 112 18.11 -6.75 -9.15
CA LEU A 112 18.56 -8.12 -8.94
C LEU A 112 17.39 -9.07 -8.66
N LEU A 113 16.45 -8.68 -7.80
CA LEU A 113 15.26 -9.48 -7.53
C LEU A 113 14.37 -9.61 -8.77
N ARG A 114 14.17 -8.53 -9.54
CA ARG A 114 13.44 -8.58 -10.80
C ARG A 114 14.01 -9.67 -11.72
N GLN A 115 15.34 -9.68 -11.89
CA GLN A 115 16.03 -10.73 -12.67
C GLN A 115 15.83 -12.12 -12.07
N CYS A 116 15.86 -12.27 -10.73
CA CYS A 116 15.56 -13.56 -10.09
C CYS A 116 14.16 -14.07 -10.47
N PHE A 117 13.13 -13.22 -10.44
CA PHE A 117 11.76 -13.61 -10.80
C PHE A 117 11.62 -13.95 -12.29
N VAL A 118 12.28 -13.19 -13.17
CA VAL A 118 12.29 -13.47 -14.61
C VAL A 118 12.95 -14.81 -14.91
N GLN A 119 14.16 -15.05 -14.39
CA GLN A 119 14.88 -16.30 -14.61
C GLN A 119 14.15 -17.50 -14.00
N PHE A 120 13.61 -17.35 -12.79
CA PHE A 120 12.80 -18.39 -12.16
C PHE A 120 11.56 -18.72 -13.00
N ARG A 121 10.86 -17.71 -13.54
CA ARG A 121 9.71 -17.93 -14.43
C ARG A 121 10.14 -18.67 -15.71
N CYS A 122 11.26 -18.30 -16.34
CA CYS A 122 11.76 -19.01 -17.51
C CYS A 122 11.98 -20.50 -17.20
N GLN A 123 12.61 -20.80 -16.06
CA GLN A 123 12.81 -22.18 -15.61
C GLN A 123 11.47 -22.92 -15.39
N LEU A 124 10.45 -22.27 -14.84
CA LEU A 124 9.12 -22.87 -14.68
C LEU A 124 8.43 -23.19 -16.01
N VAL A 125 8.60 -22.32 -17.02
CA VAL A 125 8.07 -22.56 -18.38
C VAL A 125 8.80 -23.73 -19.04
N GLU A 126 10.13 -23.75 -18.98
CA GLU A 126 10.96 -24.82 -19.56
C GLU A 126 10.64 -26.19 -18.94
N THR A 127 10.42 -26.23 -17.62
CA THR A 127 10.04 -27.43 -16.88
C THR A 127 8.55 -27.77 -16.96
N LYS A 128 7.75 -27.01 -17.74
CA LYS A 128 6.30 -27.18 -17.93
C LYS A 128 5.51 -27.19 -16.62
N GLN A 129 5.93 -26.38 -15.65
CA GLN A 129 5.23 -26.19 -14.38
C GLN A 129 4.12 -25.12 -14.48
N ILE A 130 4.18 -24.25 -15.51
CA ILE A 130 3.20 -23.20 -15.80
C ILE A 130 2.90 -23.14 -17.31
N ASP A 131 1.69 -22.71 -17.67
CA ASP A 131 1.15 -22.77 -19.05
C ASP A 131 1.04 -21.37 -19.71
N ASN A 132 1.25 -20.30 -18.94
CA ASN A 132 1.14 -18.89 -19.33
C ASN A 132 -0.24 -18.48 -19.89
N GLU A 133 -1.30 -19.20 -19.52
CA GLU A 133 -2.67 -18.95 -20.00
C GLU A 133 -3.39 -17.86 -19.18
N ALA A 134 -3.12 -17.81 -17.88
CA ALA A 134 -3.78 -16.91 -16.95
C ALA A 134 -2.85 -16.46 -15.82
N ILE A 135 -3.03 -15.23 -15.36
CA ILE A 135 -2.43 -14.75 -14.11
C ILE A 135 -3.50 -14.53 -13.05
N PHE A 136 -3.18 -14.90 -11.82
CA PHE A 136 -4.04 -14.72 -10.66
C PHE A 136 -3.48 -13.60 -9.78
N ILE A 137 -4.27 -12.57 -9.54
CA ILE A 137 -3.89 -11.40 -8.75
C ILE A 137 -4.70 -11.37 -7.47
N ASP A 138 -4.00 -11.23 -6.35
CA ASP A 138 -4.62 -10.98 -5.05
C ASP A 138 -3.71 -10.14 -4.16
N GLY A 139 -4.32 -9.54 -3.16
CA GLY A 139 -3.72 -8.60 -2.24
C GLY A 139 -3.66 -9.14 -0.83
N THR A 140 -2.55 -8.88 -0.13
CA THR A 140 -2.45 -9.15 1.30
C THR A 140 -1.77 -8.02 2.04
N LYS A 141 -2.27 -7.75 3.24
CA LYS A 141 -1.70 -6.71 4.10
C LYS A 141 -0.66 -7.32 5.04
N ILE A 142 0.50 -6.68 5.19
CA ILE A 142 1.59 -7.10 6.08
C ILE A 142 1.96 -5.92 6.99
N GLU A 143 2.22 -6.21 8.27
CA GLU A 143 2.55 -5.19 9.27
C GLU A 143 3.93 -4.57 8.99
N ALA A 144 4.02 -3.23 9.07
CA ALA A 144 5.27 -2.50 8.88
C ALA A 144 6.17 -2.57 10.14
N ASN A 145 7.46 -2.25 9.97
CA ASN A 145 8.35 -1.99 11.11
C ASN A 145 8.11 -0.59 11.69
N ALA A 146 6.89 -0.34 12.17
CA ALA A 146 6.46 0.91 12.76
C ALA A 146 5.98 0.73 14.20
N ASN A 147 5.98 1.82 14.95
CA ASN A 147 5.36 1.90 16.27
C ASN A 147 3.82 1.86 16.13
N LYS A 148 3.18 0.99 16.91
CA LYS A 148 1.75 0.67 16.86
C LYS A 148 0.84 1.84 17.26
N PHE A 149 1.33 2.79 18.07
CA PHE A 149 0.50 3.83 18.69
C PHE A 149 0.72 5.23 18.15
N THR A 150 1.63 5.41 17.19
CA THR A 150 2.03 6.74 16.71
C THR A 150 1.58 6.97 15.26
N PHE A 151 0.45 7.65 15.11
CA PHE A 151 -0.17 7.95 13.81
C PHE A 151 -0.35 9.44 13.57
N VAL A 152 -0.43 9.80 12.28
CA VAL A 152 -0.82 11.14 11.83
C VAL A 152 -1.92 10.98 10.78
N TRP A 153 -3.02 11.69 10.96
CA TRP A 153 -4.21 11.64 10.10
C TRP A 153 -4.36 12.92 9.32
N LYS A 154 -4.54 12.83 7.99
CA LYS A 154 -4.69 14.00 7.12
C LYS A 154 -5.84 14.89 7.58
N LYS A 155 -6.99 14.31 7.92
CA LYS A 155 -8.17 15.05 8.41
C LYS A 155 -7.88 15.83 9.71
N ALA A 156 -7.07 15.27 10.61
CA ALA A 156 -6.69 15.95 11.84
C ALA A 156 -5.76 17.13 11.55
N ILE A 157 -4.77 16.95 10.67
CA ILE A 157 -3.86 18.02 10.25
C ILE A 157 -4.59 19.14 9.53
N VAL A 158 -5.52 18.83 8.61
CA VAL A 158 -6.37 19.85 7.95
C VAL A 158 -7.10 20.68 9.01
N ARG A 159 -7.78 20.04 9.96
CA ARG A 159 -8.48 20.75 11.04
C ARG A 159 -7.53 21.61 11.88
N TYR A 160 -6.36 21.08 12.24
CA TYR A 160 -5.38 21.85 13.02
C TYR A 160 -4.75 23.00 12.25
N GLN A 161 -4.64 22.87 10.92
CA GLN A 161 -4.19 23.93 10.04
C GLN A 161 -5.24 25.05 9.96
N THR A 162 -6.52 24.72 9.77
CA THR A 162 -7.62 25.70 9.80
C THR A 162 -7.63 26.48 11.13
N ASN A 163 -7.60 25.76 12.26
CA ASN A 163 -7.55 26.40 13.58
C ASN A 163 -6.27 27.23 13.82
N LEU A 164 -5.17 26.89 13.14
CA LEU A 164 -3.92 27.64 13.23
C LEU A 164 -4.04 28.96 12.46
N ILE A 165 -4.67 28.94 11.29
CA ILE A 165 -4.94 30.14 10.48
C ILE A 165 -5.78 31.13 11.29
N GLU A 166 -6.91 30.67 11.83
CA GLU A 166 -7.80 31.48 12.69
C GLU A 166 -7.05 32.10 13.88
N LYS A 167 -6.23 31.30 14.58
CA LYS A 167 -5.43 31.80 15.70
C LYS A 167 -4.34 32.78 15.29
N SER A 168 -3.69 32.54 14.15
CA SER A 168 -2.65 33.44 13.66
C SER A 168 -3.22 34.81 13.27
N GLN A 169 -4.40 34.84 12.65
CA GLN A 169 -5.12 36.07 12.34
C GLN A 169 -5.55 36.80 13.62
N ALA A 170 -6.15 36.09 14.58
CA ALA A 170 -6.58 36.70 15.84
C ALA A 170 -5.41 37.33 16.62
N VAL A 171 -4.25 36.65 16.67
CA VAL A 171 -3.04 37.21 17.31
C VAL A 171 -2.52 38.43 16.54
N TYR A 172 -2.55 38.40 15.22
CA TYR A 172 -2.14 39.52 14.38
C TYR A 172 -3.06 40.75 14.55
N GLU A 173 -4.38 40.54 14.53
CA GLU A 173 -5.38 41.58 14.77
C GLU A 173 -5.27 42.17 16.18
N GLU A 174 -5.00 41.36 17.20
CA GLU A 174 -4.75 41.83 18.57
C GLU A 174 -3.51 42.73 18.63
N LEU A 175 -2.41 42.33 17.97
CA LEU A 175 -1.18 43.12 17.91
C LEU A 175 -1.37 44.45 17.16
N LEU A 176 -2.20 44.48 16.12
CA LEU A 176 -2.58 45.71 15.41
C LEU A 176 -3.48 46.62 16.24
N THR A 177 -4.51 46.06 16.87
CA THR A 177 -5.49 46.83 17.67
C THR A 177 -4.83 47.49 18.88
N GLN A 178 -3.84 46.82 19.48
CA GLN A 178 -3.06 47.36 20.59
C GLN A 178 -1.90 48.27 20.12
N SER A 179 -1.77 48.55 18.82
CA SER A 179 -0.69 49.33 18.22
C SER A 179 0.71 48.85 18.59
N ILE A 180 0.89 47.54 18.76
CA ILE A 180 2.17 46.92 19.13
C ILE A 180 3.08 46.82 17.90
N ILE A 181 2.51 46.54 16.72
CA ILE A 181 3.25 46.44 15.46
C ILE A 181 2.57 47.28 14.37
N PRO A 182 3.32 47.79 13.38
CA PRO A 182 2.74 48.38 12.18
C PRO A 182 2.06 47.31 11.31
N ALA A 183 1.09 47.73 10.50
CA ALA A 183 0.45 46.85 9.52
C ALA A 183 1.48 46.35 8.49
N ILE A 184 1.57 45.04 8.33
CA ILE A 184 2.41 44.41 7.30
C ILE A 184 1.63 44.29 5.98
N GLN A 185 2.35 44.32 4.85
CA GLN A 185 1.77 44.03 3.55
C GLN A 185 1.50 42.53 3.45
N ARG A 186 0.24 42.16 3.25
CA ARG A 186 -0.19 40.75 3.20
C ARG A 186 -0.48 40.34 1.77
N GLU A 187 -0.03 39.15 1.38
CA GLU A 187 -0.34 38.56 0.08
C GLU A 187 -1.78 38.05 0.01
N ASN A 188 -2.32 37.60 1.16
CA ASN A 188 -3.71 37.15 1.29
C ASN A 188 -4.28 37.59 2.65
N GLU A 189 -5.46 38.21 2.64
CA GLU A 189 -6.18 38.62 3.86
C GLU A 189 -6.66 37.42 4.69
N GLU A 190 -6.88 36.27 4.05
CA GLU A 190 -7.40 35.05 4.69
C GLU A 190 -6.34 34.19 5.41
N GLU A 191 -5.05 34.33 5.11
CA GLU A 191 -4.01 33.51 5.74
C GLU A 191 -2.67 34.26 5.85
N LEU A 192 -2.02 34.20 7.02
CA LEU A 192 -0.65 34.68 7.18
C LEU A 192 0.35 33.65 6.67
N THR A 193 1.16 33.98 5.66
CA THR A 193 2.18 33.08 5.12
C THR A 193 3.31 32.83 6.14
N LEU A 194 4.16 31.82 5.90
CA LEU A 194 5.33 31.58 6.77
C LEU A 194 6.28 32.79 6.81
N PRO A 195 6.63 33.44 5.69
CA PRO A 195 7.40 34.69 5.68
C PRO A 195 6.72 35.82 6.46
N GLU A 196 5.41 36.02 6.29
CA GLU A 196 4.66 37.06 7.01
C GLU A 196 4.67 36.80 8.53
N LEU A 197 4.52 35.54 8.97
CA LEU A 197 4.66 35.19 10.39
C LEU A 197 6.05 35.51 10.94
N VAL A 198 7.11 35.32 10.14
CA VAL A 198 8.48 35.68 10.53
C VAL A 198 8.62 37.19 10.66
N GLN A 199 8.08 37.97 9.71
CA GLN A 199 8.08 39.44 9.79
C GLN A 199 7.32 39.95 11.03
N VAL A 200 6.17 39.35 11.36
CA VAL A 200 5.44 39.69 12.59
C VAL A 200 6.25 39.34 13.84
N ILE A 201 6.97 38.21 13.84
CA ILE A 201 7.87 37.83 14.95
C ILE A 201 9.00 38.86 15.09
N GLU A 202 9.64 39.27 13.99
CA GLU A 202 10.71 40.27 13.97
C GLU A 202 10.21 41.64 14.48
N ALA A 203 9.03 42.08 14.04
CA ALA A 203 8.42 43.33 14.51
C ALA A 203 8.13 43.30 16.02
N VAL A 204 7.59 42.19 16.53
CA VAL A 204 7.38 42.01 17.98
C VAL A 204 8.72 41.92 18.72
N ASP A 205 9.75 41.35 18.11
CA ASP A 205 11.09 41.26 18.69
C ASP A 205 11.74 42.64 18.87
N GLU A 206 11.63 43.52 17.88
CA GLU A 206 12.12 44.90 18.00
C GLU A 206 11.40 45.67 19.11
N VAL A 207 10.08 45.50 19.25
CA VAL A 207 9.31 46.13 20.35
C VAL A 207 9.72 45.60 21.73
N VAL A 208 9.96 44.29 21.84
CA VAL A 208 10.46 43.71 23.09
C VAL A 208 11.85 44.23 23.42
N LYS A 209 12.72 44.39 22.42
CA LYS A 209 14.08 44.89 22.56
C LYS A 209 14.12 46.37 22.97
N ASP A 210 13.27 47.21 22.38
CA ASP A 210 13.10 48.61 22.77
C ASP A 210 12.63 48.73 24.23
N LEU A 211 11.62 47.94 24.63
CA LEU A 211 11.18 47.88 26.02
C LEU A 211 12.27 47.39 26.98
N ASP A 212 13.12 46.45 26.56
CA ASP A 212 14.27 45.99 27.35
C ASP A 212 15.33 47.09 27.53
N GLN A 213 15.62 47.86 26.48
CA GLN A 213 16.53 49.02 26.56
C GLN A 213 15.98 50.13 27.46
N GLN A 214 14.69 50.44 27.39
CA GLN A 214 14.04 51.43 28.26
C GLN A 214 14.07 51.01 29.75
N ILE A 215 13.94 49.71 30.03
CA ILE A 215 14.05 49.17 31.40
C ILE A 215 15.48 49.30 31.95
N GLU A 216 16.50 49.09 31.12
CA GLU A 216 17.90 49.22 31.50
C GLU A 216 18.34 50.68 31.69
N ALA A 217 17.79 51.59 30.89
CA ALA A 217 18.08 53.03 30.96
C ALA A 217 17.37 53.75 32.12
N SER A 218 16.20 53.26 32.58
CA SER A 218 15.45 53.90 33.66
C SER A 218 16.02 53.61 35.05
N THR A 219 16.33 54.67 35.80
CA THR A 219 16.79 54.58 37.20
C THR A 219 15.64 54.43 38.21
N ASP A 220 14.42 54.81 37.85
CA ASP A 220 13.24 54.77 38.74
C ASP A 220 12.67 53.35 38.88
N ALA A 221 12.34 52.94 40.11
CA ALA A 221 11.77 51.63 40.41
C ALA A 221 10.30 51.51 39.97
N SER A 222 9.55 52.61 39.99
CA SER A 222 8.13 52.62 39.60
C SER A 222 7.98 52.44 38.08
N GLU A 223 8.74 53.22 37.31
CA GLU A 223 8.77 53.19 35.85
C GLU A 223 9.22 51.82 35.31
N ARG A 224 10.29 51.23 35.89
CA ARG A 224 10.72 49.86 35.56
C ARG A 224 9.64 48.81 35.82
N LYS A 225 8.79 48.98 36.85
CA LYS A 225 7.68 48.07 37.14
C LYS A 225 6.57 48.18 36.09
N HIS A 226 6.29 49.39 35.61
CA HIS A 226 5.33 49.64 34.52
C HIS A 226 5.80 49.03 33.19
N LEU A 227 7.04 49.31 32.78
CA LEU A 227 7.64 48.78 31.55
C LEU A 227 7.71 47.24 31.56
N ARG A 228 8.04 46.62 32.70
CA ARG A 228 7.99 45.15 32.86
C ARG A 228 6.58 44.58 32.68
N ARG A 229 5.54 45.32 33.08
CA ARG A 229 4.14 44.91 32.90
C ARG A 229 3.73 45.01 31.44
N GLN A 230 4.14 46.08 30.74
CA GLN A 230 3.93 46.24 29.30
C GLN A 230 4.65 45.15 28.49
N ARG A 231 5.92 44.85 28.79
CA ARG A 231 6.72 43.81 28.11
C ARG A 231 6.12 42.40 28.21
N LYS A 232 5.36 42.10 29.27
CA LYS A 232 4.81 40.75 29.51
C LYS A 232 3.92 40.28 28.37
N HIS A 233 3.12 41.17 27.79
CA HIS A 233 2.16 40.83 26.73
C HIS A 233 2.85 40.57 25.37
N PRO A 234 3.70 41.48 24.83
CA PRO A 234 4.47 41.23 23.60
C PRO A 234 5.36 39.98 23.70
N LYS A 235 6.02 39.75 24.84
CA LYS A 235 6.86 38.55 25.05
C LYS A 235 6.04 37.25 25.03
N ALA A 236 4.81 37.28 25.53
CA ALA A 236 3.90 36.15 25.45
C ALA A 236 3.41 35.91 24.02
N MET A 237 3.01 36.98 23.31
CA MET A 237 2.58 36.91 21.91
C MET A 237 3.69 36.40 21.00
N ARG A 238 4.93 36.86 21.19
CA ARG A 238 6.12 36.35 20.50
C ARG A 238 6.26 34.83 20.63
N LYS A 239 6.17 34.31 21.87
CA LYS A 239 6.29 32.86 22.12
C LYS A 239 5.18 32.09 21.39
N THR A 240 3.97 32.64 21.37
CA THR A 240 2.83 32.06 20.62
C THR A 240 3.09 32.08 19.12
N LEU A 241 3.56 33.20 18.55
CA LEU A 241 3.87 33.32 17.13
C LEU A 241 4.96 32.33 16.68
N ILE A 242 6.03 32.16 17.49
CA ILE A 242 7.07 31.16 17.21
C ILE A 242 6.49 29.74 17.20
N ASP A 243 5.64 29.38 18.17
CA ASP A 243 4.95 28.07 18.19
C ASP A 243 4.02 27.89 16.97
N LEU A 244 3.31 28.94 16.55
CA LEU A 244 2.48 28.92 15.35
C LEU A 244 3.31 28.72 14.07
N ALA A 245 4.43 29.43 13.92
CA ALA A 245 5.34 29.28 12.78
C ALA A 245 5.92 27.85 12.69
N LEU A 246 6.39 27.30 13.82
CA LEU A 246 6.89 25.93 13.88
C LEU A 246 5.82 24.89 13.53
N ARG A 247 4.59 25.09 14.02
CA ARG A 247 3.45 24.21 13.69
C ARG A 247 3.05 24.31 12.23
N LYS A 248 3.04 25.52 11.64
CA LYS A 248 2.74 25.72 10.22
C LYS A 248 3.76 25.02 9.33
N GLN A 249 5.05 25.13 9.65
CA GLN A 249 6.11 24.39 8.94
C GLN A 249 5.92 22.86 9.07
N LYS A 250 5.57 22.39 10.28
CA LYS A 250 5.29 20.98 10.52
C LYS A 250 4.10 20.47 9.70
N TYR A 251 2.99 21.20 9.66
CA TYR A 251 1.81 20.79 8.90
C TYR A 251 2.06 20.79 7.40
N ALA A 252 2.87 21.73 6.89
CA ALA A 252 3.32 21.69 5.50
C ALA A 252 4.11 20.40 5.19
N LYS A 253 5.06 20.03 6.06
CA LYS A 253 5.79 18.75 5.96
C LYS A 253 4.87 17.53 6.07
N ASP A 254 3.87 17.57 6.95
CA ASP A 254 2.89 16.48 7.06
C ASP A 254 2.09 16.33 5.76
N MET A 255 1.68 17.44 5.12
CA MET A 255 0.96 17.41 3.85
C MET A 255 1.79 16.87 2.70
N THR A 256 3.09 17.19 2.63
CA THR A 256 3.98 16.60 1.62
C THR A 256 4.14 15.09 1.83
N ILE A 257 4.29 14.63 3.08
CA ILE A 257 4.36 13.20 3.39
C ILE A 257 3.06 12.50 3.03
N PHE A 258 1.89 13.08 3.31
CA PHE A 258 0.61 12.47 2.94
C PHE A 258 0.52 12.24 1.44
N GLY A 259 0.82 13.26 0.63
CA GLY A 259 0.52 13.24 -0.80
C GLY A 259 -0.96 12.88 -1.04
N THR A 260 -1.19 11.74 -1.71
CA THR A 260 -2.53 11.19 -1.97
C THR A 260 -3.13 10.38 -0.82
N ARG A 261 -2.34 10.06 0.21
CA ARG A 261 -2.72 9.17 1.33
C ARG A 261 -3.50 9.92 2.41
N ASN A 262 -4.25 9.17 3.22
CA ASN A 262 -5.02 9.71 4.34
C ASN A 262 -4.32 9.60 5.70
N SER A 263 -3.29 8.74 5.81
CA SER A 263 -2.55 8.53 7.05
C SER A 263 -1.12 8.03 6.78
N TYR A 264 -0.22 8.28 7.73
CA TYR A 264 1.13 7.72 7.73
C TYR A 264 1.61 7.43 9.18
N ALA A 265 2.58 6.53 9.34
CA ALA A 265 3.16 6.22 10.65
C ALA A 265 4.40 7.07 10.95
N LYS A 266 4.55 7.56 12.19
CA LYS A 266 5.67 8.49 12.54
C LYS A 266 7.07 7.89 12.37
N THR A 267 7.19 6.57 12.52
CA THR A 267 8.48 5.85 12.48
C THR A 267 8.81 5.29 11.10
N ASP A 268 7.79 4.95 10.31
CA ASP A 268 7.91 4.53 8.91
C ASP A 268 6.92 5.36 8.09
N GLN A 269 7.40 6.48 7.54
CA GLN A 269 6.55 7.48 6.87
C GLN A 269 5.91 6.95 5.57
N ASP A 270 6.43 5.87 5.01
CA ASP A 270 5.87 5.21 3.83
C ASP A 270 4.74 4.22 4.17
N ALA A 271 4.63 3.80 5.43
CA ALA A 271 3.58 2.90 5.89
C ALA A 271 2.26 3.64 6.14
N THR A 272 1.15 3.01 5.76
CA THR A 272 -0.20 3.56 5.93
C THR A 272 -1.00 2.70 6.88
N PHE A 273 -1.94 3.31 7.60
CA PHE A 273 -2.81 2.55 8.51
C PHE A 273 -3.86 1.78 7.73
N MET A 274 -3.88 0.47 7.95
CA MET A 274 -4.79 -0.45 7.29
C MET A 274 -5.46 -1.36 8.30
N ARG A 275 -6.69 -1.78 7.99
CA ARG A 275 -7.38 -2.82 8.76
C ARG A 275 -6.78 -4.17 8.40
N MET A 276 -6.23 -4.86 9.40
CA MET A 276 -5.67 -6.20 9.25
C MET A 276 -6.75 -7.27 9.48
N LYS A 277 -6.55 -8.47 8.92
CA LYS A 277 -7.44 -9.62 9.17
C LYS A 277 -7.26 -10.20 10.59
N ASP A 278 -6.04 -10.11 11.14
CA ASP A 278 -5.73 -10.59 12.49
C ASP A 278 -6.29 -9.64 13.55
N ASP A 279 -7.54 -9.91 13.92
CA ASP A 279 -8.32 -9.14 14.87
C ASP A 279 -8.83 -10.07 15.98
N TYR A 280 -7.91 -10.60 16.79
CA TYR A 280 -8.20 -11.47 17.94
C TYR A 280 -9.23 -10.84 18.91
N MET A 281 -9.27 -9.50 18.95
CA MET A 281 -10.17 -8.74 19.81
C MET A 281 -11.46 -8.28 19.08
N ARG A 282 -11.64 -8.60 17.79
CA ARG A 282 -12.75 -8.18 16.91
C ARG A 282 -13.04 -6.67 16.92
N ASN A 283 -12.06 -5.84 17.26
CA ASN A 283 -12.23 -4.39 17.41
C ASN A 283 -11.79 -3.61 16.16
N GLY A 284 -11.35 -4.30 15.11
CA GLY A 284 -10.93 -3.73 13.84
C GLY A 284 -9.65 -2.91 13.94
N GLN A 285 -8.70 -3.31 14.80
CA GLN A 285 -7.50 -2.51 15.05
C GLN A 285 -6.75 -2.17 13.76
N LEU A 286 -6.57 -0.87 13.55
CA LEU A 286 -5.74 -0.34 12.46
C LEU A 286 -4.28 -0.50 12.84
N LYS A 287 -3.49 -1.09 11.95
CA LYS A 287 -2.04 -1.21 12.09
C LYS A 287 -1.37 -0.54 10.90
N ALA A 288 -0.20 0.05 11.15
CA ALA A 288 0.65 0.53 10.07
C ALA A 288 1.13 -0.68 9.27
N GLY A 289 0.97 -0.63 7.96
CA GLY A 289 1.32 -1.72 7.09
C GLY A 289 1.39 -1.32 5.64
N TYR A 290 1.66 -2.33 4.83
CA TYR A 290 1.71 -2.22 3.39
C TYR A 290 0.75 -3.23 2.76
N ASN A 291 0.13 -2.82 1.67
CA ASN A 291 -0.68 -3.70 0.84
C ASN A 291 0.25 -4.32 -0.22
N VAL A 292 0.48 -5.61 -0.12
CA VAL A 292 1.31 -6.38 -1.05
C VAL A 292 0.40 -7.04 -2.07
N GLN A 293 0.66 -6.75 -3.33
CA GLN A 293 0.00 -7.34 -4.49
C GLN A 293 0.94 -8.36 -5.10
N ILE A 294 0.44 -9.55 -5.39
CA ILE A 294 1.20 -10.59 -6.10
C ILE A 294 0.43 -11.05 -7.33
N ALA A 295 1.16 -11.41 -8.37
CA ALA A 295 0.65 -12.15 -9.52
C ALA A 295 1.21 -13.56 -9.43
N THR A 296 0.35 -14.56 -9.50
CA THR A 296 0.72 -15.96 -9.39
C THR A 296 0.23 -16.77 -10.58
N GLU A 297 0.92 -17.86 -10.83
CA GLU A 297 0.48 -18.93 -11.71
C GLU A 297 1.07 -20.24 -11.20
N GLY A 298 0.26 -21.31 -11.19
CA GLY A 298 0.67 -22.60 -10.68
C GLY A 298 1.14 -22.50 -9.23
N GLN A 299 0.51 -21.65 -8.41
CA GLN A 299 0.90 -21.30 -7.02
C GLN A 299 2.37 -20.88 -6.85
N TYR A 300 2.98 -20.29 -7.87
CA TYR A 300 4.27 -19.58 -7.77
C TYR A 300 4.02 -18.08 -7.88
N ALA A 301 4.69 -17.27 -7.06
CA ALA A 301 4.69 -15.82 -7.22
C ALA A 301 5.60 -15.43 -8.39
N LEU A 302 5.05 -14.80 -9.42
CA LEU A 302 5.80 -14.41 -10.62
C LEU A 302 6.14 -12.92 -10.63
N ALA A 303 5.29 -12.08 -10.04
CA ALA A 303 5.52 -10.67 -9.87
C ALA A 303 4.89 -10.16 -8.58
N TYR A 304 5.40 -9.04 -8.06
CA TYR A 304 4.89 -8.44 -6.85
C TYR A 304 5.10 -6.93 -6.82
N GLN A 305 4.26 -6.23 -6.08
CA GLN A 305 4.40 -4.80 -5.83
C GLN A 305 3.80 -4.41 -4.49
N ILE A 306 4.30 -3.30 -3.94
CA ILE A 306 3.89 -2.78 -2.64
C ILE A 306 3.20 -1.44 -2.79
N PHE A 307 2.01 -1.35 -2.22
CA PHE A 307 1.16 -0.16 -2.25
C PHE A 307 0.87 0.37 -0.85
N PRO A 308 0.78 1.70 -0.69
CA PRO A 308 0.29 2.31 0.54
C PRO A 308 -1.25 2.31 0.61
N ASN A 309 -1.94 1.89 -0.46
CA ASN A 309 -3.39 1.93 -0.56
C ASN A 309 -4.03 0.81 0.29
N PRO A 310 -4.96 1.13 1.21
CA PRO A 310 -5.64 0.10 2.02
C PRO A 310 -6.58 -0.82 1.23
N THR A 311 -7.07 -0.35 0.09
CA THR A 311 -8.04 -1.03 -0.79
C THR A 311 -7.37 -1.45 -2.10
N ASP A 312 -7.76 -2.61 -2.60
CA ASP A 312 -7.08 -3.26 -3.74
C ASP A 312 -7.50 -2.68 -5.10
N THR A 313 -8.67 -2.06 -5.21
CA THR A 313 -9.22 -1.54 -6.48
C THR A 313 -8.26 -0.66 -7.26
N LEU A 314 -7.57 0.28 -6.59
CA LEU A 314 -6.67 1.25 -7.24
C LEU A 314 -5.27 0.69 -7.50
N THR A 315 -4.99 -0.52 -7.03
CA THR A 315 -3.66 -1.13 -7.16
C THR A 315 -3.50 -1.93 -8.44
N LEU A 316 -4.61 -2.35 -9.09
CA LEU A 316 -4.56 -3.23 -10.26
C LEU A 316 -3.82 -2.62 -11.44
N ARG A 317 -4.26 -1.43 -11.92
CA ARG A 317 -3.67 -0.83 -13.13
C ARG A 317 -2.17 -0.56 -12.96
N PRO A 318 -1.72 0.13 -11.87
CA PRO A 318 -0.29 0.33 -11.67
C PRO A 318 0.50 -0.99 -11.52
N PHE A 319 -0.15 -2.05 -11.03
CA PHE A 319 0.50 -3.35 -10.91
C PHE A 319 0.63 -4.06 -12.26
N LEU A 320 -0.40 -4.00 -13.11
CA LEU A 320 -0.33 -4.49 -14.49
C LEU A 320 0.72 -3.72 -15.30
N ASP A 321 0.80 -2.39 -15.15
CA ASP A 321 1.83 -1.56 -15.77
C ASP A 321 3.25 -2.02 -15.35
N GLU A 322 3.48 -2.28 -14.06
CA GLU A 322 4.78 -2.76 -13.56
C GLU A 322 5.11 -4.16 -14.11
N ILE A 323 4.13 -5.06 -14.21
CA ILE A 323 4.33 -6.41 -14.77
C ILE A 323 4.76 -6.34 -16.24
N GLU A 324 4.05 -5.56 -17.06
CA GLU A 324 4.34 -5.41 -18.49
C GLU A 324 5.70 -4.76 -18.74
N ALA A 325 6.07 -3.77 -17.93
CA ALA A 325 7.32 -3.06 -18.09
C ALA A 325 8.55 -3.89 -17.64
N ASN A 326 8.40 -4.69 -16.57
CA ASN A 326 9.56 -5.20 -15.83
C ASN A 326 9.63 -6.73 -15.71
N TYR A 327 8.53 -7.46 -15.87
CA TYR A 327 8.49 -8.89 -15.57
C TYR A 327 8.23 -9.72 -16.82
N PHE A 328 7.03 -9.61 -17.43
CA PHE A 328 6.64 -10.41 -18.59
C PHE A 328 5.38 -9.85 -19.26
N THR A 329 5.15 -10.27 -20.50
CA THR A 329 3.92 -9.94 -21.24
C THR A 329 2.70 -10.58 -20.57
N LEU A 330 1.64 -9.77 -20.34
CA LEU A 330 0.42 -10.27 -19.71
C LEU A 330 -0.24 -11.37 -20.54
N PRO A 331 -0.71 -12.46 -19.89
CA PRO A 331 -1.44 -13.52 -20.56
C PRO A 331 -2.85 -13.09 -20.96
N GLN A 332 -3.57 -13.97 -21.66
CA GLN A 332 -4.91 -13.67 -22.18
C GLN A 332 -5.91 -13.39 -21.04
N HIS A 333 -5.84 -14.15 -19.95
CA HIS A 333 -6.82 -14.06 -18.86
C HIS A 333 -6.21 -13.42 -17.61
N ILE A 334 -6.81 -12.33 -17.15
CA ILE A 334 -6.46 -11.65 -15.89
C ILE A 334 -7.52 -11.99 -14.86
N VAL A 335 -7.12 -12.72 -13.82
CA VAL A 335 -8.04 -13.25 -12.81
C VAL A 335 -7.80 -12.54 -11.48
N ALA A 336 -8.85 -12.00 -10.87
CA ALA A 336 -8.74 -11.32 -9.57
C ALA A 336 -10.03 -11.41 -8.74
N ASP A 337 -9.96 -10.97 -7.50
CA ASP A 337 -11.09 -10.97 -6.57
C ASP A 337 -12.09 -9.82 -6.81
N ALA A 338 -13.21 -9.83 -6.06
CA ALA A 338 -14.25 -8.82 -6.21
C ALA A 338 -13.80 -7.39 -5.84
N GLY A 339 -12.76 -7.26 -5.02
CA GLY A 339 -12.18 -5.99 -4.60
C GLY A 339 -11.52 -5.22 -5.74
N TYR A 340 -11.11 -5.91 -6.80
CA TYR A 340 -10.59 -5.28 -8.03
C TYR A 340 -11.67 -4.90 -9.04
N GLY A 341 -12.90 -5.40 -8.88
CA GLY A 341 -14.00 -5.16 -9.82
C GLY A 341 -14.47 -3.71 -9.81
N SER A 342 -14.02 -2.92 -10.78
CA SER A 342 -14.44 -1.54 -10.99
C SER A 342 -14.49 -1.19 -12.48
N GLU A 343 -15.31 -0.20 -12.83
CA GLU A 343 -15.47 0.24 -14.22
C GLU A 343 -14.14 0.65 -14.85
N GLN A 344 -13.32 1.36 -14.07
CA GLN A 344 -12.00 1.82 -14.49
C GLN A 344 -11.05 0.65 -14.79
N ASN A 345 -11.07 -0.40 -13.97
CA ASN A 345 -10.21 -1.57 -14.16
C ASN A 345 -10.67 -2.41 -15.35
N TYR A 346 -11.98 -2.59 -15.53
CA TYR A 346 -12.49 -3.30 -16.71
C TYR A 346 -12.21 -2.56 -18.00
N ASP A 347 -12.39 -1.24 -18.02
CA ASP A 347 -12.10 -0.43 -19.20
C ASP A 347 -10.62 -0.54 -19.59
N ASP A 348 -9.72 -0.48 -18.61
CA ASP A 348 -8.30 -0.60 -18.84
C ASP A 348 -7.91 -1.99 -19.39
N ILE A 349 -8.47 -3.07 -18.84
CA ILE A 349 -8.17 -4.44 -19.29
C ILE A 349 -8.77 -4.73 -20.68
N LEU A 350 -10.04 -4.38 -20.90
CA LEU A 350 -10.78 -4.72 -22.11
C LEU A 350 -10.39 -3.81 -23.29
N THR A 351 -10.28 -2.50 -23.05
CA THR A 351 -10.07 -1.50 -24.11
C THR A 351 -8.58 -1.27 -24.37
N ASN A 352 -7.79 -1.00 -23.33
CA ASN A 352 -6.37 -0.63 -23.51
C ASN A 352 -5.50 -1.87 -23.77
N ARG A 353 -5.68 -2.91 -22.94
CA ARG A 353 -4.83 -4.11 -22.97
C ARG A 353 -5.35 -5.22 -23.90
N LYS A 354 -6.62 -5.13 -24.31
CA LYS A 354 -7.29 -6.15 -25.15
C LYS A 354 -7.16 -7.56 -24.55
N ARG A 355 -7.26 -7.67 -23.23
CA ARG A 355 -7.24 -8.93 -22.47
C ARG A 355 -8.60 -9.24 -21.88
N GLU A 356 -8.80 -10.48 -21.43
CA GLU A 356 -10.06 -10.89 -20.80
C GLU A 356 -10.00 -10.73 -19.28
N ALA A 357 -10.91 -9.92 -18.75
CA ALA A 357 -11.07 -9.73 -17.31
C ALA A 357 -11.96 -10.83 -16.71
N LEU A 358 -11.36 -11.74 -15.93
CA LEU A 358 -12.05 -12.74 -15.11
C LEU A 358 -12.06 -12.28 -13.64
N ILE A 359 -12.69 -11.15 -13.40
CA ILE A 359 -12.74 -10.49 -12.10
C ILE A 359 -14.21 -10.36 -11.71
N THR A 360 -14.59 -10.73 -10.50
CA THR A 360 -15.96 -10.48 -10.03
C THR A 360 -16.11 -9.03 -9.56
N TYR A 361 -17.34 -8.55 -9.39
CA TYR A 361 -17.59 -7.26 -8.76
C TYR A 361 -18.31 -7.46 -7.42
N ASN A 362 -18.26 -6.46 -6.53
CA ASN A 362 -18.72 -6.59 -5.14
C ASN A 362 -20.12 -7.19 -4.95
N LEU A 363 -21.06 -6.93 -5.85
CA LEU A 363 -22.44 -7.43 -5.77
C LEU A 363 -22.65 -8.81 -6.42
N TYR A 364 -21.66 -9.33 -7.17
CA TYR A 364 -21.81 -10.54 -8.00
C TYR A 364 -22.37 -11.75 -7.23
N LEU A 365 -21.77 -12.10 -6.08
CA LEU A 365 -22.25 -13.21 -5.25
C LEU A 365 -23.58 -12.92 -4.56
N ARG A 366 -23.88 -11.64 -4.28
CA ARG A 366 -25.12 -11.24 -3.63
C ARG A 366 -26.30 -11.35 -4.60
N GLU A 367 -26.07 -11.01 -5.87
CA GLU A 367 -27.04 -11.09 -6.97
C GLU A 367 -27.52 -12.52 -7.23
N GLN A 368 -26.72 -13.53 -6.92
CA GLN A 368 -27.09 -14.94 -7.08
C GLN A 368 -28.00 -15.48 -5.97
N LYS A 369 -28.16 -14.76 -4.85
CA LYS A 369 -28.99 -15.22 -3.73
C LYS A 369 -30.47 -15.00 -4.04
N LYS A 370 -31.32 -15.99 -3.77
CA LYS A 370 -32.79 -15.90 -3.92
C LYS A 370 -33.38 -14.64 -3.29
N LYS A 371 -32.96 -14.30 -2.07
CA LYS A 371 -33.40 -13.09 -1.35
C LYS A 371 -33.13 -11.78 -2.12
N TYR A 372 -32.08 -11.74 -2.94
CA TYR A 372 -31.76 -10.55 -3.74
C TYR A 372 -32.59 -10.50 -5.02
N GLN A 373 -32.75 -11.64 -5.70
CA GLN A 373 -33.54 -11.76 -6.94
C GLN A 373 -35.03 -11.54 -6.70
N GLN A 374 -35.56 -12.04 -5.57
CA GLN A 374 -36.96 -11.93 -5.21
C GLN A 374 -37.31 -10.61 -4.52
N ASN A 375 -36.34 -9.70 -4.30
CA ASN A 375 -36.63 -8.42 -3.68
C ASN A 375 -37.17 -7.44 -4.74
N PRO A 376 -38.46 -7.05 -4.68
CA PRO A 376 -39.06 -6.15 -5.65
C PRO A 376 -38.51 -4.71 -5.55
N PHE A 377 -38.00 -4.30 -4.39
CA PHE A 377 -37.47 -2.95 -4.19
C PHE A 377 -36.00 -2.81 -4.59
N ASN A 378 -35.39 -3.88 -5.08
CA ASN A 378 -34.05 -3.82 -5.65
C ASN A 378 -34.14 -3.33 -7.11
N THR A 379 -33.56 -2.17 -7.37
CA THR A 379 -33.65 -1.50 -8.68
C THR A 379 -33.03 -2.28 -9.82
N ALA A 380 -32.10 -3.19 -9.54
CA ALA A 380 -31.51 -4.07 -10.56
C ALA A 380 -32.49 -5.13 -11.09
N ASN A 381 -33.61 -5.36 -10.40
CA ASN A 381 -34.66 -6.30 -10.81
C ASN A 381 -35.82 -5.61 -11.53
N TRP A 382 -35.77 -4.28 -11.72
CA TRP A 382 -36.83 -3.55 -12.39
C TRP A 382 -36.73 -3.78 -13.89
N PRO A 383 -37.84 -4.13 -14.57
CA PRO A 383 -37.82 -4.34 -16.01
C PRO A 383 -37.48 -3.03 -16.71
N TYR A 384 -36.62 -3.15 -17.72
CA TYR A 384 -36.20 -2.07 -18.61
C TYR A 384 -36.83 -2.31 -19.98
N ASP A 385 -37.46 -1.28 -20.52
CA ASP A 385 -38.00 -1.26 -21.87
C ASP A 385 -37.08 -0.45 -22.79
N GLU A 386 -36.46 -1.14 -23.76
CA GLU A 386 -35.54 -0.55 -24.74
C GLU A 386 -36.26 0.40 -25.71
N THR A 387 -37.57 0.21 -25.95
CA THR A 387 -38.31 1.02 -26.92
C THR A 387 -38.68 2.40 -26.39
N THR A 388 -38.96 2.50 -25.10
CA THR A 388 -39.38 3.73 -24.43
C THR A 388 -38.27 4.37 -23.57
N ASP A 389 -37.07 3.76 -23.52
CA ASP A 389 -35.97 4.08 -22.60
C ASP A 389 -36.49 4.36 -21.19
N SER A 390 -37.22 3.40 -20.62
CA SER A 390 -37.90 3.56 -19.34
C SER A 390 -37.80 2.31 -18.46
N TYR A 391 -37.91 2.52 -17.14
CA TYR A 391 -37.97 1.43 -16.16
C TYR A 391 -39.35 1.38 -15.50
N THR A 392 -39.86 0.19 -15.18
CA THR A 392 -41.11 0.05 -14.41
C THR A 392 -40.82 -0.26 -12.94
N CYS A 393 -41.39 0.53 -12.03
CA CYS A 393 -41.27 0.27 -10.60
C CYS A 393 -42.27 -0.81 -10.11
N PRO A 394 -42.12 -1.31 -8.87
CA PRO A 394 -43.04 -2.30 -8.28
C PRO A 394 -44.48 -1.80 -8.12
N ASN A 395 -44.68 -0.49 -8.14
CA ASN A 395 -46.01 0.16 -8.11
C ASN A 395 -46.55 0.42 -9.54
N GLN A 396 -46.00 -0.25 -10.57
CA GLN A 396 -46.39 -0.16 -11.98
C GLN A 396 -46.26 1.24 -12.61
N GLN A 397 -45.53 2.15 -11.99
CA GLN A 397 -45.22 3.45 -12.59
C GLN A 397 -43.94 3.40 -13.40
N THR A 398 -43.93 4.15 -14.49
CA THR A 398 -42.82 4.35 -15.40
C THR A 398 -41.83 5.40 -14.85
N LEU A 399 -40.54 5.08 -15.02
CA LEU A 399 -39.42 5.98 -14.80
C LEU A 399 -38.85 6.34 -16.17
N ALA A 400 -39.20 7.52 -16.67
CA ALA A 400 -38.68 8.02 -17.93
C ALA A 400 -37.27 8.59 -17.76
N PHE A 401 -36.50 8.56 -18.85
CA PHE A 401 -35.22 9.25 -18.91
C PHE A 401 -35.40 10.74 -18.65
N HIS A 402 -34.60 11.30 -17.74
CA HIS A 402 -34.66 12.72 -17.39
C HIS A 402 -33.44 13.48 -17.91
N HIS A 403 -32.22 13.08 -17.53
CA HIS A 403 -31.01 13.78 -17.96
C HIS A 403 -29.75 12.91 -17.81
N PRO A 404 -28.68 13.18 -18.60
CA PRO A 404 -27.37 12.61 -18.32
C PRO A 404 -26.73 13.35 -17.13
N SER A 405 -25.99 12.62 -16.30
CA SER A 405 -25.21 13.16 -15.19
C SER A 405 -23.78 12.65 -15.32
N VAL A 406 -22.83 13.58 -15.38
CA VAL A 406 -21.41 13.26 -15.36
C VAL A 406 -20.91 13.47 -13.94
N ARG A 407 -20.22 12.49 -13.38
CA ARG A 407 -19.59 12.61 -12.06
C ARG A 407 -18.14 12.18 -12.14
N THR A 408 -17.28 13.01 -11.56
CA THR A 408 -15.86 12.69 -11.43
C THR A 408 -15.59 12.18 -10.03
N ASP A 409 -15.08 10.95 -9.95
CA ASP A 409 -14.61 10.40 -8.68
C ASP A 409 -13.47 11.25 -8.12
N ARG A 410 -13.22 11.15 -6.81
CA ARG A 410 -12.10 11.83 -6.12
C ARG A 410 -10.73 11.56 -6.76
N ASN A 411 -10.62 10.48 -7.54
CA ASN A 411 -9.40 10.05 -8.21
C ASN A 411 -9.33 10.51 -9.68
N GLY A 412 -10.22 11.40 -10.12
CA GLY A 412 -10.21 11.97 -11.48
C GLY A 412 -10.87 11.09 -12.55
N PHE A 413 -11.44 9.93 -12.18
CA PHE A 413 -12.15 9.09 -13.13
C PHE A 413 -13.58 9.59 -13.34
N THR A 414 -13.89 9.98 -14.57
CA THR A 414 -15.19 10.52 -14.95
C THR A 414 -16.12 9.39 -15.38
N ARG A 415 -17.31 9.35 -14.78
CA ARG A 415 -18.37 8.40 -15.11
C ARG A 415 -19.59 9.12 -15.65
N THR A 416 -20.19 8.53 -16.67
CA THR A 416 -21.45 8.99 -17.23
C THR A 416 -22.59 8.14 -16.70
N PHE A 417 -23.62 8.79 -16.20
CA PHE A 417 -24.82 8.16 -15.68
C PHE A 417 -26.05 8.67 -16.43
N LYS A 418 -27.01 7.80 -16.68
CA LYS A 418 -28.37 8.19 -17.06
C LYS A 418 -29.24 8.26 -15.81
N VAL A 419 -29.90 9.40 -15.62
CA VAL A 419 -30.83 9.61 -14.51
C VAL A 419 -32.25 9.45 -15.03
N TYR A 420 -32.98 8.52 -14.44
CA TYR A 420 -34.39 8.26 -14.69
C TYR A 420 -35.21 8.74 -13.49
N GLN A 421 -36.38 9.32 -13.75
CA GLN A 421 -37.26 9.82 -12.69
C GLN A 421 -38.65 9.24 -12.86
N CYS A 422 -39.23 8.79 -11.74
CA CYS A 422 -40.59 8.29 -11.69
C CYS A 422 -41.60 9.41 -11.97
N GLU A 423 -42.65 9.09 -12.71
CA GLU A 423 -43.69 10.06 -13.05
C GLU A 423 -44.45 10.59 -11.84
N ASN A 424 -44.84 9.75 -10.86
CA ASN A 424 -45.59 10.24 -9.71
C ASN A 424 -45.48 9.38 -8.44
N CYS A 425 -44.56 9.70 -7.53
CA CYS A 425 -44.43 8.96 -6.26
C CYS A 425 -45.31 9.49 -5.10
N THR A 426 -46.30 10.34 -5.37
CA THR A 426 -47.13 10.97 -4.34
C THR A 426 -48.17 9.97 -3.81
N GLY A 427 -48.22 9.76 -2.49
CA GLY A 427 -49.17 8.81 -1.87
C GLY A 427 -48.86 7.32 -2.09
N CYS A 428 -47.67 6.95 -2.57
CA CYS A 428 -47.34 5.55 -2.85
C CYS A 428 -47.29 4.69 -1.55
N PRO A 429 -48.01 3.56 -1.49
CA PRO A 429 -48.05 2.69 -0.30
C PRO A 429 -46.70 2.05 0.02
N PHE A 430 -45.82 1.93 -0.98
CA PHE A 430 -44.50 1.33 -0.82
C PHE A 430 -43.37 2.33 -0.59
N ARG A 431 -43.68 3.62 -0.38
CA ARG A 431 -42.67 4.69 -0.27
C ARG A 431 -41.62 4.42 0.81
N ALA A 432 -42.06 3.97 1.99
CA ALA A 432 -41.17 3.66 3.12
C ALA A 432 -40.14 2.56 2.82
N SER A 433 -40.48 1.62 1.93
CA SER A 433 -39.58 0.54 1.50
C SER A 433 -38.80 0.87 0.21
N CYS A 434 -39.28 1.81 -0.60
CA CYS A 434 -38.74 2.15 -1.91
C CYS A 434 -37.71 3.30 -1.87
N THR A 435 -37.95 4.36 -1.10
CA THR A 435 -37.10 5.56 -1.11
C THR A 435 -36.96 6.23 0.26
N LYS A 436 -35.79 6.83 0.52
CA LYS A 436 -35.53 7.68 1.70
C LYS A 436 -35.70 9.18 1.40
N ALA A 437 -36.13 9.54 0.18
CA ALA A 437 -36.31 10.92 -0.22
C ALA A 437 -37.51 11.56 0.52
N LYS A 438 -37.36 12.84 0.91
CA LYS A 438 -38.43 13.63 1.53
C LYS A 438 -39.72 13.55 0.71
N GLU A 439 -40.86 13.57 1.39
CA GLU A 439 -42.19 13.59 0.79
C GLU A 439 -42.31 14.77 -0.20
N GLY A 440 -42.95 14.55 -1.35
CA GLY A 440 -42.95 15.48 -2.49
C GLY A 440 -41.85 15.22 -3.54
N ASN A 441 -40.77 14.51 -3.20
CA ASN A 441 -39.75 14.13 -4.18
C ASN A 441 -40.02 12.76 -4.82
N HIS A 442 -39.75 12.65 -6.12
CA HIS A 442 -39.94 11.43 -6.89
C HIS A 442 -38.74 10.50 -6.75
N ARG A 443 -38.96 9.20 -6.95
CA ARG A 443 -37.87 8.22 -6.97
C ARG A 443 -37.02 8.44 -8.23
N THR A 444 -35.74 8.68 -8.01
CA THR A 444 -34.74 8.73 -9.08
C THR A 444 -33.92 7.44 -9.10
N LEU A 445 -33.64 6.96 -10.32
CA LEU A 445 -32.75 5.84 -10.59
C LEU A 445 -31.57 6.36 -11.39
N VAL A 446 -30.36 6.00 -10.95
CA VAL A 446 -29.12 6.41 -11.61
C VAL A 446 -28.44 5.15 -12.14
N VAL A 447 -28.35 5.03 -13.47
CA VAL A 447 -27.79 3.86 -14.15
C VAL A 447 -26.51 4.25 -14.87
N ASN A 448 -25.49 3.41 -14.77
CA ASN A 448 -24.27 3.53 -15.54
C ASN A 448 -24.26 2.41 -16.60
N GLU A 449 -24.56 2.77 -17.84
CA GLU A 449 -24.69 1.80 -18.94
C GLU A 449 -23.39 1.05 -19.22
N LYS A 450 -22.26 1.75 -19.22
CA LYS A 450 -20.94 1.15 -19.44
C LYS A 450 -20.65 0.09 -18.38
N TRP A 451 -20.91 0.41 -17.12
CA TRP A 451 -20.74 -0.52 -16.01
C TRP A 451 -21.69 -1.73 -16.10
N GLU A 452 -22.97 -1.53 -16.44
CA GLU A 452 -23.92 -2.64 -16.60
C GLU A 452 -23.52 -3.56 -17.77
N ASN A 453 -23.05 -3.01 -18.89
CA ASN A 453 -22.54 -3.79 -20.01
C ASN A 453 -21.29 -4.60 -19.62
N GLN A 454 -20.36 -4.01 -18.86
CA GLN A 454 -19.20 -4.72 -18.32
C GLN A 454 -19.63 -5.87 -17.37
N LYS A 455 -20.64 -5.66 -16.51
CA LYS A 455 -21.17 -6.74 -15.67
C LYS A 455 -21.78 -7.87 -16.51
N LYS A 456 -22.57 -7.55 -17.54
CA LYS A 456 -23.15 -8.54 -18.45
C LYS A 456 -22.04 -9.37 -19.12
N TYR A 457 -21.00 -8.70 -19.63
CA TYR A 457 -19.82 -9.35 -20.22
C TYR A 457 -19.13 -10.30 -19.23
N VAL A 458 -18.82 -9.83 -18.03
CA VAL A 458 -18.14 -10.64 -16.99
C VAL A 458 -19.01 -11.83 -16.57
N LYS A 459 -20.33 -11.65 -16.41
CA LYS A 459 -21.25 -12.76 -16.12
C LYS A 459 -21.20 -13.82 -17.21
N ALA A 460 -21.28 -13.43 -18.47
CA ALA A 460 -21.21 -14.37 -19.59
C ALA A 460 -19.88 -15.14 -19.61
N LYS A 461 -18.75 -14.44 -19.42
CA LYS A 461 -17.42 -15.05 -19.35
C LYS A 461 -17.26 -15.99 -18.15
N LEU A 462 -17.73 -15.62 -16.96
CA LEU A 462 -17.63 -16.50 -15.79
C LEU A 462 -18.55 -17.72 -15.85
N SER A 463 -19.66 -17.63 -16.59
CA SER A 463 -20.58 -18.75 -16.81
C SER A 463 -20.09 -19.73 -17.88
N ALA A 464 -19.24 -19.31 -18.80
CA ALA A 464 -18.65 -20.20 -19.80
C ALA A 464 -17.71 -21.22 -19.13
N GLU A 465 -17.70 -22.45 -19.64
CA GLU A 465 -17.04 -23.59 -18.97
C GLU A 465 -15.53 -23.40 -18.80
N LYS A 466 -14.83 -23.01 -19.87
CA LYS A 466 -13.37 -22.81 -19.88
C LYS A 466 -12.94 -21.69 -18.92
N THR A 467 -13.46 -20.49 -19.14
CA THR A 467 -13.13 -19.27 -18.36
C THR A 467 -13.64 -19.37 -16.92
N GLY A 468 -14.78 -20.01 -16.70
CA GLY A 468 -15.27 -20.34 -15.36
C GLY A 468 -14.35 -21.31 -14.62
N ALA A 469 -13.79 -22.32 -15.31
CA ALA A 469 -12.80 -23.23 -14.73
C ALA A 469 -11.51 -22.50 -14.34
N ILE A 470 -11.01 -21.61 -15.20
CA ILE A 470 -9.86 -20.75 -14.89
C ILE A 470 -10.16 -19.90 -13.65
N TYR A 471 -11.31 -19.24 -13.58
CA TYR A 471 -11.67 -18.44 -12.40
C TYR A 471 -11.72 -19.25 -11.11
N ARG A 472 -12.22 -20.50 -11.14
CA ARG A 472 -12.25 -21.40 -9.97
C ARG A 472 -10.84 -21.71 -9.45
N LYS A 473 -9.83 -21.78 -10.31
CA LYS A 473 -8.43 -21.99 -9.92
C LYS A 473 -7.89 -20.87 -9.02
N ARG A 474 -8.46 -19.65 -9.08
CA ARG A 474 -8.01 -18.50 -8.27
C ARG A 474 -7.87 -18.82 -6.77
N LYS A 475 -8.84 -19.55 -6.21
CA LYS A 475 -8.86 -19.90 -4.78
C LYS A 475 -7.72 -20.84 -4.40
N ILE A 476 -7.35 -21.76 -5.29
CA ILE A 476 -6.29 -22.74 -5.06
C ILE A 476 -4.92 -22.22 -5.51
N ASP A 477 -4.86 -21.15 -6.31
CA ASP A 477 -3.61 -20.62 -6.83
C ASP A 477 -2.95 -19.62 -5.88
N VAL A 478 -3.65 -18.52 -5.57
CA VAL A 478 -3.05 -17.41 -4.81
C VAL A 478 -3.05 -17.64 -3.30
N GLU A 479 -4.11 -18.25 -2.77
CA GLU A 479 -4.27 -18.43 -1.31
C GLU A 479 -3.13 -19.27 -0.70
N PRO A 480 -2.67 -20.39 -1.33
CA PRO A 480 -1.53 -21.14 -0.81
C PRO A 480 -0.23 -20.35 -0.78
N VAL A 481 0.03 -19.46 -1.74
CA VAL A 481 1.24 -18.61 -1.72
C VAL A 481 1.25 -17.72 -0.48
N PHE A 482 0.12 -17.07 -0.17
CA PHE A 482 0.01 -16.29 1.06
C PHE A 482 0.01 -17.15 2.32
N GLY A 483 -0.58 -18.35 2.27
CA GLY A 483 -0.52 -19.33 3.35
C GLY A 483 0.93 -19.75 3.67
N HIS A 484 1.72 -20.08 2.65
CA HIS A 484 3.12 -20.42 2.81
C HIS A 484 3.95 -19.25 3.32
N LEU A 485 3.69 -18.02 2.84
CA LEU A 485 4.36 -16.82 3.32
C LEU A 485 4.07 -16.54 4.81
N LYS A 486 2.78 -16.54 5.19
CA LYS A 486 2.35 -16.09 6.52
C LYS A 486 2.32 -17.18 7.58
N ALA A 487 1.86 -18.38 7.25
CA ALA A 487 1.76 -19.49 8.20
C ALA A 487 3.05 -20.31 8.26
N ASN A 488 3.61 -20.70 7.11
CA ASN A 488 4.77 -21.61 7.08
C ASN A 488 6.09 -20.87 7.28
N LEU A 489 6.29 -19.77 6.57
CA LEU A 489 7.46 -18.90 6.75
C LEU A 489 7.33 -17.95 7.94
N ARG A 490 6.11 -17.77 8.48
CA ARG A 490 5.83 -16.84 9.59
C ARG A 490 6.24 -15.40 9.26
N PHE A 491 6.21 -15.02 7.98
CA PHE A 491 6.51 -13.67 7.54
C PHE A 491 5.27 -12.78 7.65
N THR A 492 5.03 -12.26 8.86
CA THR A 492 3.84 -11.45 9.19
C THR A 492 4.15 -9.97 9.38
N ARG A 493 5.44 -9.62 9.50
CA ARG A 493 5.91 -8.26 9.72
C ARG A 493 7.25 -8.02 9.06
N PHE A 494 7.41 -6.84 8.45
CA PHE A 494 8.69 -6.40 7.88
C PHE A 494 9.73 -6.09 8.96
N SER A 495 11.01 -6.32 8.66
CA SER A 495 12.13 -5.94 9.53
C SER A 495 12.76 -4.61 9.14
N VAL A 496 12.49 -4.11 7.92
CA VAL A 496 13.01 -2.85 7.39
C VAL A 496 11.93 -1.76 7.30
N ARG A 497 12.36 -0.52 7.06
CA ARG A 497 11.51 0.67 6.95
C ARG A 497 11.73 1.37 5.61
N GLY A 498 10.71 2.03 5.10
CA GLY A 498 10.72 2.69 3.80
C GLY A 498 10.37 1.76 2.64
N LYS A 499 9.55 2.25 1.71
CA LYS A 499 8.90 1.47 0.65
C LYS A 499 9.87 0.65 -0.18
N ALA A 500 11.00 1.24 -0.59
CA ALA A 500 11.99 0.56 -1.44
C ALA A 500 12.63 -0.64 -0.72
N LYS A 501 13.01 -0.48 0.55
CA LYS A 501 13.64 -1.56 1.33
C LYS A 501 12.63 -2.67 1.65
N VAL A 502 11.39 -2.28 1.95
CA VAL A 502 10.28 -3.22 2.19
C VAL A 502 9.98 -4.04 0.92
N ALA A 503 10.04 -3.42 -0.27
CA ALA A 503 9.90 -4.12 -1.54
C ALA A 503 11.00 -5.17 -1.75
N ASN A 504 12.24 -4.85 -1.42
CA ASN A 504 13.34 -5.81 -1.51
C ASN A 504 13.15 -6.98 -0.54
N GLU A 505 12.78 -6.70 0.71
CA GLU A 505 12.53 -7.74 1.71
C GLU A 505 11.38 -8.67 1.30
N MET A 506 10.31 -8.11 0.72
CA MET A 506 9.17 -8.89 0.21
C MET A 506 9.58 -9.81 -0.96
N GLY A 507 10.38 -9.31 -1.90
CA GLY A 507 10.85 -10.12 -3.03
C GLY A 507 11.68 -11.33 -2.59
N LEU A 508 12.59 -11.12 -1.63
CA LEU A 508 13.36 -12.22 -1.03
C LEU A 508 12.46 -13.25 -0.35
N ALA A 509 11.44 -12.79 0.39
CA ALA A 509 10.49 -13.68 1.06
C ALA A 509 9.64 -14.49 0.08
N LEU A 510 9.13 -13.85 -0.99
CA LEU A 510 8.37 -14.53 -2.04
C LEU A 510 9.24 -15.51 -2.83
N MET A 511 10.48 -15.15 -3.15
CA MET A 511 11.40 -16.07 -3.83
C MET A 511 11.73 -17.29 -2.95
N ALA A 512 11.85 -17.11 -1.63
CA ALA A 512 11.98 -18.23 -0.70
C ALA A 512 10.73 -19.12 -0.67
N VAL A 513 9.51 -18.56 -0.75
CA VAL A 513 8.27 -19.36 -0.90
C VAL A 513 8.33 -20.20 -2.18
N ASN A 514 8.69 -19.57 -3.30
CA ASN A 514 8.82 -20.23 -4.59
C ASN A 514 9.82 -21.39 -4.56
N LEU A 515 11.01 -21.16 -4.01
CA LEU A 515 12.07 -22.17 -3.90
C LEU A 515 11.66 -23.36 -3.03
N ARG A 516 10.98 -23.11 -1.90
CA ARG A 516 10.44 -24.19 -1.06
C ARG A 516 9.46 -25.06 -1.82
N LYS A 517 8.55 -24.44 -2.58
CA LYS A 517 7.59 -25.16 -3.39
C LYS A 517 8.28 -25.93 -4.51
N PHE A 518 9.18 -25.28 -5.24
CA PHE A 518 9.93 -25.90 -6.33
C PHE A 518 10.68 -27.14 -5.85
N THR A 519 11.38 -27.04 -4.72
CA THR A 519 12.09 -28.18 -4.10
C THR A 519 11.15 -29.32 -3.69
N ALA A 520 9.92 -29.02 -3.26
CA ALA A 520 8.96 -30.04 -2.83
C ALA A 520 8.29 -30.78 -4.01
N ASN A 521 8.36 -30.23 -5.22
CA ASN A 521 7.77 -30.79 -6.44
C ASN A 521 8.77 -31.59 -7.29
N GLN A 522 10.08 -31.46 -6.99
CA GLN A 522 11.15 -32.30 -7.54
C GLN A 522 11.35 -33.51 -6.63
#